data_AF-C6L5Q5-F1
#
_entry.id   AF-C6L5Q5-F1
#
_cell.length_a   1.000
_cell.length_b   1.000
_cell.length_c   1.000
_cell.angle_alpha   90.00
_cell.angle_beta   90.00
_cell.angle_gamma   90.00
#
_symmetry.space_group_name_H-M   'P 1'
#
loop_
_entity.id
_entity.type
_entity.pdbx_description
1 polymer ?
#
loop_
_entity_poly.entity_id
_entity_poly.type
_entity_poly.pdbx_seq_one_letter_code
_entity_poly.pdbx_strand_id
1 'polypeptide(L)' 'SSVGEAHEDVQKAMRTLTPTHIVFNGRVGGLTGKNAMSSKVGETVLIVHSQANRDTRPHLIGGHGDYVWT' A
#
# COMPACT_ATOMS: atom_id res chain seq x y z
N SER A 1 8.20 19.19 17.40
CA SER A 1 7.94 19.52 15.99
C SER A 1 6.45 19.45 15.77
N SER A 2 5.80 20.60 15.56
CA SER A 2 4.35 20.63 15.42
C SER A 2 3.94 20.31 13.98
N VAL A 3 2.68 19.88 13.78
CA VAL A 3 2.10 19.67 12.45
C VAL A 3 2.12 20.96 11.62
N GLY A 4 2.11 22.13 12.26
CA GLY A 4 2.13 23.44 11.60
C GLY A 4 3.46 23.78 10.93
N GLU A 5 4.60 23.33 11.48
CA GLU A 5 5.93 23.64 10.93
C GLU A 5 6.19 22.92 9.60
N ALA A 6 5.64 21.71 9.43
CA ALA A 6 5.83 20.92 8.21
C ALA A 6 4.76 21.17 7.14
N HIS A 7 3.73 21.96 7.44
CA HIS A 7 2.52 22.03 6.62
C HIS A 7 2.79 22.58 5.20
N GLU A 8 3.56 23.66 5.08
CA GLU A 8 3.86 24.27 3.79
C GLU A 8 4.74 23.37 2.91
N ASP A 9 5.77 22.75 3.50
CA ASP A 9 6.66 21.83 2.80
C ASP A 9 5.91 20.58 2.30
N VAL A 10 5.01 20.04 3.12
CA VAL A 10 4.17 18.90 2.74
C VAL A 10 3.19 19.31 1.62
N GLN A 11 2.56 20.48 1.69
CA GLN A 11 1.71 20.98 0.60
C GLN A 11 2.49 21.13 -0.71
N LYS A 12 3.69 21.72 -0.64
CA LYS A 12 4.56 21.89 -1.82
C LYS A 12 4.94 20.55 -2.42
N ALA A 13 5.29 19.56 -1.59
CA ALA A 13 5.58 18.21 -2.05
C ALA A 13 4.36 17.53 -2.68
N MET A 14 3.17 17.63 -2.07
CA MET A 14 1.93 17.03 -2.60
C MET A 14 1.57 17.58 -3.99
N ARG A 15 1.79 18.88 -4.25
CA ARG A 15 1.50 19.51 -5.55
C ARG A 15 2.33 18.94 -6.71
N THR A 16 3.42 18.23 -6.43
CA THR A 16 4.20 17.53 -7.46
C THR A 16 3.53 16.25 -7.97
N LEU A 17 2.48 15.77 -7.29
CA LEU A 17 1.77 14.50 -7.54
C LEU A 17 2.68 13.25 -7.49
N THR A 18 3.92 13.42 -7.03
CA THR A 18 4.93 12.38 -6.95
C THR A 18 5.18 12.05 -5.49
N PRO A 19 4.61 10.95 -4.97
CA PRO A 19 4.82 10.56 -3.58
C PRO A 19 6.28 10.15 -3.37
N THR A 20 6.86 10.53 -2.24
CA THR A 20 8.21 10.09 -1.86
C THR A 20 8.21 8.62 -1.41
N HIS A 21 7.11 8.15 -0.84
CA HIS A 21 6.93 6.78 -0.38
C HIS A 21 5.49 6.32 -0.65
N ILE A 22 5.34 5.11 -1.20
CA ILE A 22 4.08 4.38 -1.27
C ILE A 22 4.32 3.07 -0.52
N VAL A 23 3.60 2.84 0.56
CA VAL A 23 3.88 1.74 1.50
C VAL A 23 2.61 0.99 1.90
N PHE A 24 2.74 -0.32 2.11
CA PHE A 24 1.71 -1.13 2.76
C PHE A 24 1.84 -1.05 4.28
N ASN A 25 0.71 -1.02 4.98
CA ASN A 25 0.61 -0.97 6.45
C ASN A 25 1.55 0.06 7.12
N GLY A 26 1.66 1.24 6.52
CA GLY A 26 2.30 2.42 7.11
C GLY A 26 3.83 2.47 7.10
N ARG A 27 4.54 1.47 6.56
CA ARG A 27 6.02 1.50 6.45
C ARG A 27 6.59 0.60 5.35
N VAL A 28 7.79 0.91 4.88
CA VAL A 28 8.56 0.02 3.99
C VAL A 28 8.74 -1.34 4.67
N GLY A 29 8.40 -2.41 3.97
CA GLY A 29 8.44 -3.78 4.50
C GLY A 29 7.36 -4.11 5.53
N GLY A 30 6.29 -3.32 5.65
CA GLY A 30 5.22 -3.51 6.65
C GLY A 30 4.60 -4.92 6.67
N LEU A 31 4.51 -5.56 5.49
CA LEU A 31 3.97 -6.91 5.27
C LEU A 31 5.04 -7.94 4.85
N THR A 32 6.28 -7.79 5.32
CA THR A 32 7.41 -8.67 4.95
C THR A 32 8.09 -9.29 6.16
N GLY A 33 8.94 -10.31 5.93
CA GLY A 33 9.69 -11.01 6.97
C GLY A 33 8.75 -11.64 8.00
N LYS A 34 8.94 -11.32 9.28
CA LYS A 34 8.09 -11.83 10.38
C LYS A 34 6.61 -11.42 10.27
N ASN A 35 6.30 -10.39 9.48
CA ASN A 35 4.94 -9.90 9.23
C ASN A 35 4.40 -10.34 7.87
N ALA A 36 5.06 -11.29 7.19
CA ALA A 36 4.58 -11.80 5.92
C ALA A 36 3.20 -12.45 6.09
N MET A 37 2.31 -12.20 5.13
CA MET A 37 1.04 -12.91 5.03
C MET A 37 1.34 -14.38 4.71
N SER A 38 0.64 -15.30 5.37
CA SER A 38 0.78 -16.74 5.16
C SER A 38 -0.52 -17.35 4.64
N SER A 39 -0.39 -18.40 3.87
CA SER A 39 -1.47 -19.29 3.45
C SER A 39 -0.90 -20.68 3.20
N LYS A 40 -1.77 -21.67 3.00
CA LYS A 40 -1.40 -23.03 2.61
C LYS A 40 -1.94 -23.36 1.23
N VAL A 41 -1.31 -24.32 0.56
CA VAL A 41 -1.82 -24.86 -0.72
C VAL A 41 -3.25 -25.37 -0.51
N GLY A 42 -4.16 -24.92 -1.36
CA GLY A 42 -5.59 -25.25 -1.30
C GLY A 42 -6.44 -24.31 -0.44
N GLU A 43 -5.85 -23.33 0.27
CA GLU A 43 -6.62 -22.30 0.96
C GLU A 43 -7.04 -21.18 -0.01
N THR A 44 -8.31 -20.79 0.09
CA THR A 44 -8.83 -19.58 -0.58
C THR A 44 -8.63 -18.38 0.32
N VAL A 45 -8.02 -17.32 -0.20
CA VAL A 45 -7.74 -16.08 0.54
C VAL A 45 -8.40 -14.90 -0.15
N LEU A 46 -9.10 -14.06 0.63
CA LEU A 46 -9.59 -12.76 0.19
C LEU A 46 -8.58 -11.67 0.59
N ILE A 47 -8.10 -10.90 -0.39
CA ILE A 47 -7.21 -9.77 -0.16
C ILE A 47 -7.98 -8.48 -0.42
N VAL A 48 -8.27 -7.73 0.64
CA VAL A 48 -8.87 -6.40 0.53
C VAL A 48 -7.77 -5.37 0.37
N HIS A 49 -7.80 -4.61 -0.73
CA HIS A 49 -6.84 -3.56 -1.04
C HIS A 49 -7.56 -2.22 -1.15
N SER A 50 -7.05 -1.19 -0.49
CA SER A 50 -7.59 0.17 -0.59
C SER A 50 -6.49 1.20 -0.80
N GLN A 51 -6.83 2.24 -1.55
CA GLN A 51 -5.99 3.41 -1.75
C GLN A 51 -6.94 4.60 -1.91
N ALA A 52 -6.79 5.61 -1.04
CA ALA A 52 -7.74 6.72 -0.93
C ALA A 52 -7.47 7.95 -1.82
N ASN A 53 -6.27 8.11 -2.39
CA ASN A 53 -5.80 9.37 -2.98
C ASN A 53 -5.00 9.25 -4.30
N ARG A 54 -4.72 8.04 -4.79
CA ARG A 54 -3.91 7.77 -5.98
C ARG A 54 -4.10 6.34 -6.48
N ASP A 55 -4.23 6.17 -7.78
CA ASP A 55 -4.36 4.84 -8.38
C ASP A 55 -3.24 3.88 -7.95
N THR A 56 -3.66 2.63 -7.74
CA THR A 56 -2.83 1.48 -7.39
C THR A 56 -3.17 0.33 -8.34
N ARG A 57 -2.21 -0.55 -8.61
CA ARG A 57 -2.38 -1.72 -9.48
C ARG A 57 -1.86 -2.95 -8.72
N PRO A 58 -2.68 -3.57 -7.86
CA PRO A 58 -2.26 -4.71 -7.06
C PRO A 58 -1.88 -5.89 -7.96
N HIS A 59 -0.83 -6.62 -7.58
CA HIS A 59 -0.40 -7.82 -8.29
C HIS A 59 0.13 -8.87 -7.31
N LEU A 60 -0.27 -10.12 -7.51
CA LEU A 60 0.23 -11.28 -6.77
C LEU A 60 1.26 -12.01 -7.63
N ILE A 61 2.54 -11.83 -7.33
CA ILE A 61 3.63 -12.45 -8.09
C ILE A 61 3.54 -13.98 -7.94
N GLY A 62 3.48 -14.69 -9.06
CA GLY A 62 3.40 -16.16 -9.12
C GLY A 62 2.00 -16.74 -8.86
N GLY A 63 0.99 -15.89 -8.66
CA GLY A 63 -0.41 -16.29 -8.50
C GLY A 63 -1.34 -15.44 -9.39
N HIS A 64 -2.64 -15.51 -9.10
CA HIS A 64 -3.68 -14.76 -9.82
C HIS A 64 -4.76 -14.27 -8.86
N GLY A 65 -5.53 -13.26 -9.30
CA GLY A 65 -6.80 -12.90 -8.66
C GLY A 65 -7.93 -13.61 -9.39
N ASP A 66 -8.31 -14.79 -8.91
CA ASP A 66 -9.33 -15.62 -9.57
C ASP A 66 -10.68 -14.89 -9.69
N TYR A 67 -11.01 -14.10 -8.68
CA TYR A 67 -12.15 -13.19 -8.67
C TYR A 67 -11.72 -11.81 -8.18
N VAL A 68 -12.00 -10.78 -8.96
CA VAL A 68 -11.62 -9.39 -8.68
C VAL A 68 -12.85 -8.50 -8.72
N TRP A 69 -13.06 -7.73 -7.65
CA TRP A 69 -14.06 -6.67 -7.56
C TRP A 69 -13.34 -5.33 -7.48
N THR A 70 -13.63 -4.43 -8.44
CA THR A 70 -12.94 -3.14 -8.61
C THR A 70 -13.89 -1.97 -8.40
#